data_AF-A0A6L9PXN4-F1
#
_entry.id   AF-A0A6L9PXN4-F1
#
_cell.length_a   1.000
_cell.length_b   1.000
_cell.length_c   1.000
_cell.angle_alpha   90.00
_cell.angle_beta   90.00
_cell.angle_gamma   90.00
#
_symmetry.space_group_name_H-M   'P 1'
#
loop_
_entity.id
_entity.type
_entity.pdbx_description
1 polymer ?
#
loop_
_entity_poly.entity_id
_entity_poly.type
_entity_poly.pdbx_seq_one_letter_code
_entity_poly.pdbx_strand_id
1 'polypeptide(L)' 'MRTTITLEDDAFAAAQAYAQARALKLGQAISELIRRGSGERLPVRKESGVWVFDLPADAPRVTARQVKELLEDES' A
#
# COMPACT_ATOMS: atom_id res chain seq x y z
N MET A 1 21.90 -1.44 0.84
CA MET A 1 22.75 -1.32 -0.37
C MET A 1 22.70 0.12 -0.86
N ARG A 2 23.81 0.70 -1.34
CA ARG A 2 23.82 2.01 -2.00
C ARG A 2 23.90 1.79 -3.50
N THR A 3 22.98 2.39 -4.23
CA THR A 3 22.82 2.17 -5.67
C THR A 3 22.54 3.52 -6.33
N THR A 4 23.12 3.74 -7.50
CA THR A 4 22.77 4.88 -8.36
C THR A 4 21.68 4.41 -9.32
N ILE A 5 20.57 5.13 -9.35
CA ILE A 5 19.44 4.84 -10.24
C ILE A 5 19.08 6.12 -11.01
N THR A 6 18.59 5.96 -12.23
CA THR A 6 17.95 7.04 -12.98
C THR A 6 16.45 6.97 -12.71
N LEU A 7 15.83 8.11 -12.40
CA LEU A 7 14.39 8.23 -12.22
C LEU A 7 13.85 9.21 -13.26
N GLU A 8 12.71 8.87 -13.85
CA GLU A 8 11.90 9.84 -14.60
C GLU A 8 11.43 10.96 -13.67
N ASP A 9 11.18 12.15 -14.22
CA ASP A 9 10.86 13.36 -13.45
C ASP A 9 9.61 13.17 -12.57
N ASP A 10 8.59 12.47 -13.09
CA ASP A 10 7.35 12.18 -12.39
C ASP A 10 7.57 11.20 -11.22
N ALA A 11 8.38 10.17 -11.42
CA ALA A 11 8.76 9.22 -10.39
C ALA A 11 9.57 9.88 -9.28
N PHE A 12 10.50 10.78 -9.63
CA PHE A 12 11.25 11.57 -8.65
C PHE A 12 10.31 12.48 -7.83
N ALA A 13 9.41 13.21 -8.48
CA ALA A 13 8.44 14.08 -7.81
C ALA A 13 7.55 13.30 -6.84
N ALA A 14 7.04 12.13 -7.26
CA ALA A 14 6.25 11.25 -6.42
C ALA A 14 7.03 10.75 -5.19
N ALA A 15 8.27 10.29 -5.39
CA ALA A 15 9.13 9.84 -4.30
C ALA A 15 9.48 10.97 -3.31
N GLN A 16 9.68 12.19 -3.82
CA GLN A 16 9.97 13.36 -3.01
C GLN A 16 8.77 13.78 -2.15
N ALA A 17 7.57 13.84 -2.74
CA ALA A 17 6.34 14.12 -2.00
C ALA A 17 6.08 13.08 -0.90
N TYR A 18 6.26 11.80 -1.24
CA TYR A 18 6.14 10.69 -0.28
C TYR A 18 7.15 10.82 0.88
N ALA A 19 8.39 11.18 0.57
CA ALA A 19 9.43 11.37 1.58
C ALA A 19 9.09 12.52 2.54
N GLN A 20 8.63 13.65 2.02
CA GLN A 20 8.22 14.83 2.82
C GLN A 20 7.05 14.50 3.73
N ALA A 21 6.00 13.88 3.20
CA ALA A 21 4.80 13.52 3.97
C ALA A 21 5.07 12.57 5.14
N ARG A 22 6.19 11.83 5.10
CA ARG A 22 6.56 10.81 6.10
C ARG A 22 7.85 11.12 6.85
N ALA A 23 8.42 12.30 6.67
CA ALA A 23 9.70 12.70 7.25
C ALA A 23 10.84 11.69 7.00
N LEU A 24 10.91 11.12 5.79
CA LEU A 24 11.92 10.14 5.38
C LEU A 24 13.00 10.78 4.50
N LYS A 25 14.21 10.19 4.48
CA LYS A 25 15.19 10.50 3.44
C LYS A 25 14.72 9.93 2.10
N LEU A 26 15.03 10.60 0.98
CA LEU A 26 14.59 10.18 -0.35
C LEU A 26 14.93 8.70 -0.67
N GLY A 27 16.15 8.26 -0.36
CA GLY A 27 16.52 6.85 -0.56
C GLY A 27 15.72 5.85 0.27
N GLN A 28 15.27 6.23 1.48
CA GLN A 28 14.40 5.39 2.32
C GLN A 28 13.00 5.33 1.73
N ALA A 29 12.46 6.47 1.30
CA ALA A 29 11.17 6.57 0.61
C ALA A 29 11.14 5.69 -0.66
N ILE A 30 12.15 5.81 -1.53
CA ILE A 30 12.27 4.99 -2.74
C ILE A 30 12.33 3.50 -2.37
N SER A 31 13.15 3.13 -1.38
CA SER A 31 13.26 1.74 -0.93
C SER A 31 11.93 1.17 -0.43
N GLU A 32 11.13 1.98 0.27
CA GLU A 32 9.80 1.60 0.75
C GLU A 32 8.78 1.50 -0.39
N LEU A 33 8.77 2.46 -1.31
CA LEU A 33 7.91 2.45 -2.48
C LEU A 33 8.19 1.23 -3.37
N ILE A 34 9.47 0.86 -3.56
CA ILE A 34 9.85 -0.37 -4.28
C ILE A 34 9.28 -1.60 -3.56
N ARG A 35 9.45 -1.74 -2.24
CA ARG A 35 8.90 -2.89 -1.49
C ARG A 35 7.38 -2.97 -1.60
N ARG A 36 6.69 -1.84 -1.57
CA ARG A 36 5.23 -1.77 -1.71
C ARG A 36 4.79 -2.14 -3.13
N GLY A 37 5.50 -1.66 -4.14
CA GLY A 37 5.23 -1.96 -5.55
C GLY A 37 5.61 -3.38 -5.96
N SER A 38 6.60 -3.99 -5.29
CA SER A 38 7.05 -5.36 -5.50
C SER A 38 6.29 -6.39 -4.67
N GLY A 39 5.44 -5.94 -3.75
CA GLY A 39 4.54 -6.83 -3.02
C GLY A 39 3.61 -7.55 -3.99
N GLU A 40 3.14 -8.73 -3.60
CA GLU A 40 2.15 -9.49 -4.37
C GLU A 40 0.95 -8.58 -4.60
N ARG A 41 0.64 -8.29 -5.88
CA ARG A 41 -0.62 -7.60 -6.19
C ARG A 41 -1.72 -8.54 -5.75
N LEU A 42 -2.50 -8.15 -4.74
CA LEU A 42 -3.73 -8.84 -4.40
C LEU A 42 -4.51 -9.06 -5.71
N PRO A 43 -4.76 -10.32 -6.11
CA PRO A 43 -5.49 -10.58 -7.33
C PRO A 43 -6.83 -9.86 -7.22
N VAL A 44 -7.12 -9.00 -8.20
CA VAL A 44 -8.41 -8.31 -8.29
C VAL A 44 -9.13 -8.83 -9.51
N ARG A 45 -10.40 -9.19 -9.33
CA ARG A 45 -11.28 -9.60 -10.42
C ARG A 45 -12.48 -8.66 -10.48
N LYS A 46 -13.12 -8.59 -11.65
CA LYS A 46 -14.36 -7.83 -11.82
C LYS A 46 -15.55 -8.77 -11.65
N GLU A 47 -16.37 -8.51 -10.64
CA GLU A 47 -17.59 -9.27 -10.35
C GLU A 47 -18.79 -8.32 -10.39
N SER A 48 -19.74 -8.59 -11.28
CA SER A 48 -20.96 -7.77 -11.44
C SER A 48 -20.69 -6.26 -11.63
N GLY A 49 -19.58 -5.90 -12.29
CA GLY A 49 -19.19 -4.50 -12.53
C GLY A 49 -18.32 -3.88 -11.44
N VAL A 50 -18.13 -4.55 -10.31
CA VAL A 50 -17.36 -4.08 -9.15
C VAL A 50 -15.99 -4.78 -9.12
N TRP A 51 -14.92 -4.05 -8.80
CA TRP A 51 -13.62 -4.66 -8.53
C TRP A 51 -13.64 -5.30 -7.14
N VAL A 52 -13.38 -6.60 -7.08
CA VAL A 52 -13.30 -7.37 -5.84
C VAL A 52 -11.89 -7.96 -5.69
N PHE A 53 -11.42 -8.03 -4.44
CA PHE A 53 -10.17 -8.72 -4.11
C PHE A 53 -10.42 -10.22 -3.94
N ASP A 54 -9.56 -11.04 -4.53
CA ASP A 54 -9.50 -12.47 -4.25
C ASP A 54 -8.73 -12.68 -2.94
N LEU A 55 -9.46 -12.90 -1.86
CA LEU A 55 -8.87 -13.24 -0.58
C LEU A 55 -8.32 -14.68 -0.62
N PRO A 56 -7.14 -14.94 -0.04
CA PRO A 56 -6.67 -16.31 0.11
C PRO A 56 -7.63 -17.11 1.01
N ALA A 57 -7.69 -18.43 0.80
CA ALA A 57 -8.69 -19.29 1.45
C ALA A 57 -8.59 -19.32 2.99
N ASP A 58 -7.42 -18.97 3.53
CA ASP A 58 -7.11 -18.85 4.95
C ASP A 58 -7.31 -17.44 5.51
N ALA A 59 -7.82 -16.49 4.71
CA ALA A 59 -8.07 -15.14 5.17
C ALA A 59 -9.05 -15.14 6.36
N PRO A 60 -8.72 -14.45 7.46
CA PRO A 60 -9.57 -14.42 8.65
C PRO A 60 -10.91 -13.75 8.34
N ARG A 61 -11.98 -14.35 8.83
CA ARG A 61 -13.32 -13.80 8.67
C ARG A 61 -13.51 -12.58 9.58
N VAL A 62 -13.85 -11.45 8.98
CA VAL A 62 -14.27 -10.26 9.73
C VAL A 62 -15.62 -10.53 10.40
N THR A 63 -15.70 -10.30 11.71
CA THR A 63 -16.91 -10.50 12.51
C THR A 63 -17.59 -9.16 12.82
N ALA A 64 -18.92 -9.20 13.03
CA ALA A 64 -19.68 -8.01 13.43
C ALA A 64 -19.17 -7.38 14.74
N ARG A 65 -18.62 -8.20 15.64
CA ARG A 65 -18.00 -7.72 16.88
C ARG A 65 -16.79 -6.83 16.61
N GLN A 66 -15.86 -7.26 15.74
CA GLN A 66 -14.68 -6.48 15.37
C GLN A 66 -15.06 -5.15 14.71
N VAL A 67 -16.11 -5.14 13.88
CA VAL A 67 -16.61 -3.90 13.26
C VAL A 67 -17.15 -2.94 14.32
N LYS A 68 -17.90 -3.46 15.30
CA LYS A 68 -18.44 -2.64 16.39
C LYS A 68 -17.33 -2.03 17.25
N GLU A 69 -16.33 -2.82 17.64
CA GLU A 69 -15.20 -2.35 18.44
C GLU A 69 -14.43 -1.22 17.72
N LEU A 70 -14.20 -1.35 16.40
CA LEU A 70 -13.49 -0.32 15.62
C LEU A 70 -14.27 1.00 15.52
N LEU A 71 -15.59 0.94 15.36
CA LEU A 71 -16.43 2.14 15.28
C LEU A 71 -16.52 2.88 16.63
N GLU A 72 -16.41 2.15 17.74
CA GLU A 72 -16.40 2.73 19.09
C GLU A 72 -15.04 3.37 19.41
N ASP A 73 -13.92 2.81 18.92
CA ASP A 73 -12.56 3.37 19.10
C ASP A 73 -12.32 4.68 18.32
N GLU A 74 -13.05 4.93 17.23
CA GLU A 74 -12.95 6.17 16.43
C GLU A 74 -13.81 7.33 16.95
N SER A 75 -14.56 7.14 18.05
CA SER A 75 -15.53 8.11 18.60
C SER A 75 -15.07 8.88 19.84
#